data_AF-A0A267E0A8-F1
#
_entry.id   AF-A0A267E0A8-F1
#
_cell.length_a   1.000
_cell.length_b   1.000
_cell.length_c   1.000
_cell.angle_alpha   90.00
_cell.angle_beta   90.00
_cell.angle_gamma   90.00
#
_symmetry.space_group_name_H-M   'P 1'
#
loop_
_entity.id
_entity.type
_entity.pdbx_description
1 polymer ?
#
loop_
_entity_poly.entity_id
_entity_poly.type
_entity_poly.pdbx_seq_one_letter_code
_entity_poly.pdbx_strand_id
1 'polypeptide(L)'
;MATASQAPRIKQEQQQQQQRREQERRNTLRFIINEFNDYGHRTTVHGLGHMYQSTDTCRKLFWLCITLVSCGACAVHIYFIVANYMETPVNSVILQGRIRQEFPDVTFCNMYPISESVQYHAAKEIHGHISNRWKYFSGFIRAGNFSANDKVGRLKVARTFMQIFWASEDTRDLAHDDDLFIVQCSYKNRQCSNKQFKMVQNLRYWNCYTFAPKFDGGHEDRQVYSSNEDEGLSLILYTNSHLRNVHPRTASPRFETFTTTTRTKS
;
A
#
# COMPACT_ATOMS: atom_id res chain seq x y z
N MET A 1 -47.12 -75.48 28.47
CA MET A 1 -46.85 -76.23 29.71
C MET A 1 -45.33 -76.37 29.87
N ALA A 2 -44.68 -75.43 30.55
CA ALA A 2 -43.32 -75.66 31.07
C ALA A 2 -43.49 -76.42 32.39
N THR A 3 -42.84 -77.58 32.50
CA THR A 3 -42.92 -78.43 33.69
C THR A 3 -42.38 -77.67 34.91
N ALA A 4 -43.00 -77.84 36.09
CA ALA A 4 -42.59 -77.22 37.36
C ALA A 4 -41.13 -77.56 37.78
N SER A 5 -40.46 -78.46 37.06
CA SER A 5 -39.05 -78.84 37.19
C SER A 5 -38.07 -77.87 36.48
N GLN A 6 -38.52 -77.01 35.55
CA GLN A 6 -37.64 -76.16 34.73
C GLN A 6 -37.38 -74.76 35.31
N ALA A 7 -38.27 -74.26 36.19
CA ALA A 7 -38.12 -72.95 36.86
C ALA A 7 -36.79 -72.75 37.65
N PRO A 8 -36.25 -73.75 38.39
CA PRO A 8 -34.97 -73.59 39.07
C PRO A 8 -33.78 -73.53 38.11
N ARG A 9 -33.83 -74.23 36.95
CA ARG A 9 -32.74 -74.21 35.95
C ARG A 9 -32.60 -72.84 35.27
N ILE A 10 -33.72 -72.22 34.90
CA ILE A 10 -33.69 -70.88 34.24
C ILE A 10 -33.12 -69.82 35.20
N LYS A 11 -33.49 -69.88 36.49
CA LYS A 11 -32.90 -68.98 37.51
C LYS A 11 -31.40 -69.22 37.70
N GLN A 12 -30.95 -70.47 37.67
CA GLN A 12 -29.52 -70.82 37.76
C GLN A 12 -28.73 -70.34 36.53
N GLU A 13 -29.29 -70.46 35.33
CA GLU A 13 -28.66 -69.97 34.09
C GLU A 13 -28.58 -68.44 34.05
N GLN A 14 -29.63 -67.75 34.49
CA GLN A 14 -29.62 -66.28 34.61
C GLN A 14 -28.61 -65.80 35.66
N GLN A 15 -28.50 -66.48 36.80
CA GLN A 15 -27.49 -66.21 37.81
C GLN A 15 -26.07 -66.47 37.28
N GLN A 16 -25.84 -67.55 36.53
CA GLN A 16 -24.56 -67.83 35.89
C GLN A 16 -24.21 -66.82 34.79
N GLN A 17 -25.19 -66.31 34.03
CA GLN A 17 -24.94 -65.26 33.04
C GLN A 17 -24.60 -63.91 33.70
N GLN A 18 -25.27 -63.56 34.80
CA GLN A 18 -24.93 -62.37 35.57
C GLN A 18 -23.53 -62.46 36.18
N GLN A 19 -23.18 -63.61 36.75
CA GLN A 19 -21.84 -63.88 37.28
C GLN A 19 -20.76 -63.79 36.20
N ARG A 20 -21.01 -64.34 35.00
CA ARG A 20 -20.09 -64.21 33.85
C ARG A 20 -19.86 -62.75 33.45
N ARG A 21 -20.92 -61.95 33.32
CA ARG A 21 -20.80 -60.52 32.97
C ARG A 21 -20.06 -59.71 34.03
N GLU A 22 -20.29 -59.99 35.32
CA GLU A 22 -19.55 -59.34 36.41
C GLU A 22 -18.07 -59.75 36.43
N GLN A 23 -17.77 -60.99 36.05
CA GLN A 23 -16.40 -61.49 35.96
C GLN A 23 -15.68 -60.88 34.75
N GLU A 24 -16.34 -60.77 33.60
CA GLU A 24 -15.85 -60.05 32.42
C GLU A 24 -15.57 -58.58 32.75
N ARG A 25 -16.51 -57.87 33.39
CA ARG A 25 -16.32 -56.47 33.81
C ARG A 25 -15.12 -56.30 34.74
N ARG A 26 -14.93 -57.21 35.70
CA ARG A 26 -13.78 -57.21 36.61
C ARG A 26 -12.47 -57.48 35.87
N ASN A 27 -12.48 -58.39 34.90
CA ASN A 27 -11.31 -58.70 34.08
C ASN A 27 -10.94 -57.51 33.19
N THR A 28 -11.92 -56.87 32.55
CA THR A 28 -11.71 -55.66 31.74
C THR A 28 -11.20 -54.50 32.60
N LEU A 29 -11.76 -54.29 33.79
CA LEU A 29 -11.28 -53.23 34.70
C LEU A 29 -9.83 -53.47 35.14
N ARG A 30 -9.48 -54.71 35.50
CA ARG A 30 -8.09 -55.08 35.85
C ARG A 30 -7.15 -54.90 34.68
N PHE A 31 -7.58 -55.27 33.48
CA PHE A 31 -6.82 -55.06 32.26
C PHE A 31 -6.55 -53.57 32.02
N ILE A 32 -7.58 -52.74 32.08
CA ILE A 32 -7.45 -51.28 31.93
C ILE A 32 -6.50 -50.70 32.97
N ILE A 33 -6.64 -51.08 34.25
CA ILE A 33 -5.77 -50.58 35.32
C ILE A 33 -4.32 -50.99 35.08
N ASN A 34 -4.06 -52.24 34.69
CA ASN A 34 -2.72 -52.71 34.38
C ASN A 34 -2.11 -51.94 33.21
N GLU A 35 -2.89 -51.70 32.15
CA GLU A 35 -2.44 -50.96 30.97
C GLU A 35 -2.10 -49.50 31.33
N PHE A 36 -2.97 -48.83 32.09
CA PHE A 36 -2.71 -47.47 32.57
C PHE A 36 -1.48 -47.41 33.49
N ASN A 37 -1.27 -48.44 34.32
CA ASN A 37 -0.11 -48.51 35.20
C ASN A 37 1.19 -48.70 34.40
N ASP A 38 1.18 -49.59 33.40
CA ASP A 38 2.34 -49.80 32.51
C ASP A 38 2.64 -48.54 31.68
N TYR A 39 1.59 -47.89 31.15
CA TYR A 39 1.72 -46.62 30.44
C TYR A 39 2.28 -45.51 31.34
N GLY A 40 1.82 -45.43 32.60
CA GLY A 40 2.30 -44.45 33.58
C GLY A 40 3.80 -44.55 33.89
N HIS A 41 4.38 -45.74 33.77
CA HIS A 41 5.82 -45.95 33.96
C HIS A 41 6.64 -45.75 32.68
N ARG A 42 6.02 -45.89 31.51
CA ARG A 42 6.69 -45.75 30.19
C ARG A 42 6.53 -44.37 29.56
N THR A 43 5.57 -43.59 30.03
CA THR A 43 5.28 -42.27 29.48
C THR A 43 6.43 -41.30 29.76
N THR A 44 6.71 -40.45 28.78
CA THR A 44 7.66 -39.33 28.91
C THR A 44 7.01 -38.10 29.56
N VAL A 45 5.71 -38.17 29.91
CA VAL A 45 5.03 -37.12 30.66
C VAL A 45 5.53 -37.13 32.11
N HIS A 46 6.41 -36.18 32.42
CA HIS A 46 7.16 -36.14 33.67
C HIS A 46 6.25 -36.13 34.91
N GLY A 47 5.10 -35.45 34.83
CA GLY A 47 4.15 -35.37 35.94
C GLY A 47 3.40 -36.69 36.23
N LEU A 48 3.14 -37.50 35.20
CA LEU A 48 2.54 -38.83 35.37
C LEU A 48 3.54 -39.83 35.97
N GLY A 49 4.81 -39.76 35.58
CA GLY A 49 5.86 -40.61 36.17
C GLY A 49 6.01 -40.45 37.69
N HIS A 50 6.01 -39.20 38.19
CA HIS A 50 6.06 -38.92 39.63
C HIS A 50 4.78 -39.32 40.38
N MET A 51 3.62 -39.24 39.73
CA MET A 51 2.36 -39.73 40.28
C MET A 51 2.40 -41.25 40.49
N TYR A 52 2.92 -42.02 39.53
CA TYR A 52 3.01 -43.48 39.64
C TYR A 52 4.15 -43.95 40.57
N GLN A 53 5.24 -43.19 40.69
CA GLN A 53 6.35 -43.50 41.61
C GLN A 53 6.03 -43.18 43.09
N SER A 54 5.08 -42.28 43.36
CA SER A 54 4.71 -41.88 44.71
C SER A 54 3.91 -42.97 45.44
N THR A 55 4.18 -43.21 46.72
CA THR A 55 3.46 -44.19 47.55
C THR A 55 2.19 -43.61 48.18
N ASP A 56 2.24 -42.33 48.60
CA ASP A 56 1.17 -41.68 49.33
C ASP A 56 0.07 -41.10 48.41
N THR A 57 -1.20 -41.35 48.72
CA THR A 57 -2.34 -40.85 47.95
C THR A 57 -2.38 -39.32 47.84
N CYS A 58 -1.96 -38.61 48.89
CA CYS A 58 -1.89 -37.14 48.88
C CYS A 58 -0.85 -36.62 47.87
N ARG A 59 0.32 -37.26 47.80
CA ARG A 59 1.37 -36.92 46.82
C ARG A 59 0.94 -37.24 45.39
N LYS A 60 0.22 -38.35 45.19
CA LYS A 60 -0.36 -38.71 43.89
C LYS A 60 -1.33 -37.63 43.41
N LEU A 61 -2.23 -37.18 44.28
CA LEU A 61 -3.19 -36.14 43.95
C LEU A 61 -2.49 -34.80 43.65
N PHE A 62 -1.46 -34.46 44.41
CA PHE A 62 -0.65 -33.27 44.16
C PHE A 62 0.00 -33.28 42.76
N TRP A 63 0.68 -34.37 42.40
CA TRP A 63 1.31 -34.50 41.08
C TRP A 63 0.30 -34.56 39.93
N LEU A 64 -0.86 -35.18 40.15
CA LEU A 64 -1.97 -35.17 39.19
C LEU A 64 -2.47 -33.74 38.95
N CYS A 65 -2.74 -32.97 40.01
CA CYS A 65 -3.20 -31.59 39.90
C CYS A 65 -2.21 -30.71 39.13
N ILE A 66 -0.92 -30.80 39.45
CA ILE A 66 0.13 -30.05 38.75
C ILE A 66 0.17 -30.41 37.27
N THR A 67 0.07 -31.70 36.95
CA THR A 67 0.09 -32.17 35.55
C THR A 67 -1.12 -31.64 34.78
N LEU A 68 -2.31 -31.67 35.37
CA LEU A 68 -3.52 -31.14 34.75
C LEU A 68 -3.45 -29.63 34.51
N VAL A 69 -2.96 -28.87 35.51
CA VAL A 69 -2.75 -27.42 35.37
C VAL A 69 -1.74 -27.11 34.26
N SER A 70 -0.63 -27.85 34.21
CA SER A 70 0.40 -27.68 33.17
C SER A 70 -0.12 -27.99 31.77
N CYS A 71 -0.90 -29.07 31.60
CA CYS A 71 -1.55 -29.40 30.33
C CYS A 71 -2.54 -28.31 29.91
N GLY A 72 -3.35 -27.79 30.84
CA GLY A 72 -4.28 -26.69 30.58
C GLY A 72 -3.56 -25.41 30.14
N ALA A 73 -2.49 -25.03 30.84
CA ALA A 73 -1.67 -23.88 30.48
C ALA A 73 -1.04 -24.04 29.08
N CYS A 74 -0.53 -25.24 28.76
CA CYS A 74 0.00 -25.52 27.42
C CYS A 74 -1.07 -25.36 26.33
N ALA A 75 -2.28 -25.90 26.55
CA ALA A 75 -3.37 -25.78 25.58
C ALA A 75 -3.76 -24.31 25.33
N VAL A 76 -3.83 -23.50 26.38
CA VAL A 76 -4.09 -22.05 26.28
C VAL A 76 -2.96 -21.33 25.53
N HIS A 77 -1.70 -21.64 25.84
CA HIS A 77 -0.55 -21.07 25.12
C HIS A 77 -0.55 -21.42 23.63
N ILE A 78 -0.86 -22.69 23.29
CA ILE A 78 -0.97 -23.13 21.90
C ILE A 78 -2.09 -22.36 21.18
N TYR A 79 -3.25 -22.19 21.83
CA TYR A 79 -4.34 -21.40 21.27
C TYR A 79 -3.91 -19.96 20.94
N PHE A 80 -3.24 -19.27 21.87
CA PHE A 80 -2.75 -17.91 21.62
C PHE A 80 -1.71 -17.84 20.50
N ILE A 81 -0.77 -18.79 20.44
CA ILE A 81 0.22 -18.84 19.36
C ILE A 81 -0.45 -19.05 18.00
N VAL A 82 -1.42 -19.96 17.92
CA VAL A 82 -2.17 -20.22 16.68
C VAL A 82 -3.01 -19.01 16.29
N ALA A 83 -3.70 -18.38 17.24
CA ALA A 83 -4.46 -17.16 16.99
C ALA A 83 -3.57 -16.03 16.44
N ASN A 84 -2.42 -15.78 17.09
CA ASN A 84 -1.44 -14.79 16.64
C ASN A 84 -0.85 -15.14 15.27
N TYR A 85 -0.68 -16.42 14.94
CA TYR A 85 -0.23 -16.85 13.62
C TYR A 85 -1.29 -16.59 12.54
N MET A 86 -2.56 -16.88 12.85
CA MET A 86 -3.69 -16.66 11.92
C MET A 86 -3.98 -15.16 11.70
N GLU A 87 -3.61 -14.29 12.63
CA GLU A 87 -3.65 -12.83 12.44
C GLU A 87 -2.63 -12.32 11.41
N THR A 88 -1.65 -13.13 11.00
CA THR A 88 -0.62 -12.78 10.01
C THR A 88 0.05 -11.41 10.26
N PRO A 89 0.58 -11.14 11.47
CA PRO A 89 1.17 -9.84 11.76
C PRO A 89 2.41 -9.62 10.89
N VAL A 90 2.36 -8.59 10.05
CA VAL A 90 3.51 -8.18 9.23
C VAL A 90 4.38 -7.20 10.02
N ASN A 91 5.61 -7.62 10.33
CA ASN A 91 6.61 -6.72 10.90
C ASN A 91 7.32 -5.98 9.76
N SER A 92 7.22 -4.66 9.74
CA SER A 92 8.02 -3.85 8.83
C SER A 92 9.37 -3.55 9.46
N VAL A 93 10.45 -4.00 8.80
CA VAL A 93 11.82 -3.63 9.18
C VAL A 93 12.25 -2.49 8.27
N ILE A 94 12.57 -1.34 8.87
CA ILE A 94 13.12 -0.19 8.14
C ILE A 94 14.64 -0.36 8.09
N LEU A 95 15.16 -0.83 6.96
CA LEU A 95 16.60 -0.90 6.71
C LEU A 95 17.07 0.46 6.20
N GLN A 96 17.71 1.23 7.08
CA GLN A 96 18.33 2.52 6.73
C GLN A 96 19.75 2.29 6.22
N GLY A 97 19.86 1.72 5.02
CA GLY A 97 21.13 1.55 4.32
C GLY A 97 21.49 2.77 3.47
N ARG A 98 22.80 3.07 3.35
CA ARG A 98 23.33 3.91 2.26
C ARG A 98 23.22 3.15 0.94
N ILE A 99 22.01 3.07 0.41
CA ILE A 99 21.73 2.45 -0.88
C ILE A 99 21.95 3.52 -1.95
N ARG A 100 22.53 3.12 -3.09
CA ARG A 100 22.55 3.96 -4.31
C ARG A 100 21.11 4.30 -4.65
N GLN A 101 20.75 5.57 -4.58
CA GLN A 101 19.38 6.01 -4.81
C GLN A 101 19.24 6.45 -6.25
N GLU A 102 18.19 5.97 -6.92
CA GLU A 102 17.82 6.50 -8.23
C GLU A 102 17.09 7.83 -8.06
N PHE A 103 17.59 8.85 -8.74
CA PHE A 103 16.97 10.17 -8.80
C PHE A 103 15.62 10.05 -9.52
N PRO A 104 14.54 10.55 -8.90
CA PRO A 104 13.19 10.33 -9.40
C PRO A 104 12.93 11.11 -10.70
N ASP A 105 11.86 10.72 -11.38
CA ASP A 105 11.28 11.54 -12.44
C ASP A 105 10.66 12.80 -11.86
N VAL A 106 11.27 13.95 -12.18
CA VAL A 106 10.75 15.27 -11.80
C VAL A 106 9.97 15.82 -12.99
N THR A 107 8.66 15.96 -12.83
CA THR A 107 7.79 16.58 -13.84
C THR A 107 7.24 17.90 -13.32
N PHE A 108 7.40 18.96 -14.10
CA PHE A 108 6.88 20.29 -13.77
C PHE A 108 6.09 20.85 -14.95
N CYS A 109 5.07 21.65 -14.65
CA CYS A 109 4.21 22.29 -15.63
C CYS A 109 3.96 23.73 -15.22
N ASN A 110 3.84 24.64 -16.17
CA ASN A 110 3.34 25.98 -15.84
C ASN A 110 1.85 25.91 -15.48
N MET A 111 1.45 26.63 -14.43
CA MET A 111 0.05 26.82 -14.06
C MET A 111 -0.74 27.58 -15.14
N TYR A 112 -0.04 28.36 -15.98
CA TYR A 112 -0.60 29.04 -17.15
C TYR A 112 -0.34 28.20 -18.41
N PRO A 113 -1.37 27.56 -18.98
CA PRO A 113 -1.19 26.62 -20.09
C PRO A 113 -0.74 27.29 -21.40
N ILE A 114 -1.12 28.55 -21.63
CA ILE A 114 -0.73 29.33 -22.82
C ILE A 114 0.44 30.25 -22.48
N SER A 115 1.45 30.31 -23.33
CA SER A 115 2.57 31.27 -23.24
C SER A 115 2.13 32.70 -23.53
N GLU A 116 2.59 33.68 -22.76
CA GLU A 116 2.24 35.09 -22.96
C GLU A 116 2.78 35.64 -24.28
N SER A 117 4.01 35.26 -24.66
CA SER A 117 4.59 35.63 -25.96
C SER A 117 3.71 35.16 -27.12
N VAL A 118 3.21 33.94 -27.02
CA VAL A 118 2.29 33.34 -27.98
C VAL A 118 0.93 34.04 -27.94
N GLN A 119 0.43 34.37 -26.75
CA GLN A 119 -0.81 35.12 -26.60
C GLN A 119 -0.75 36.52 -27.23
N TYR A 120 0.40 37.19 -27.22
CA TYR A 120 0.56 38.53 -27.80
C TYR A 120 0.87 38.48 -29.30
N HIS A 121 1.84 37.66 -29.72
CA HIS A 121 2.33 37.63 -31.10
C HIS A 121 1.49 36.75 -32.03
N ALA A 122 0.98 35.63 -31.55
CA ALA A 122 0.11 34.72 -32.32
C ALA A 122 -1.37 34.89 -31.95
N ALA A 123 -1.73 36.00 -31.28
CA ALA A 123 -3.09 36.30 -30.82
C ALA A 123 -4.14 36.10 -31.91
N LYS A 124 -3.82 36.53 -33.15
CA LYS A 124 -4.74 36.49 -34.29
C LYS A 124 -4.98 35.07 -34.81
N GLU A 125 -3.94 34.25 -34.86
CA GLU A 125 -4.04 32.85 -35.29
C GLU A 125 -4.80 32.05 -34.24
N ILE A 126 -4.41 32.19 -32.97
CA ILE A 126 -5.08 31.56 -31.82
C ILE A 126 -6.55 31.95 -31.76
N HIS A 127 -6.87 33.23 -32.00
CA HIS A 127 -8.24 33.70 -32.01
C HIS A 127 -9.08 33.00 -33.09
N GLY A 128 -8.49 32.69 -34.25
CA GLY A 128 -9.14 31.90 -35.30
C GLY A 128 -9.50 30.49 -34.82
N HIS A 129 -8.55 29.75 -34.25
CA HIS A 129 -8.78 28.40 -33.71
C HIS A 129 -9.82 28.41 -32.57
N ILE A 130 -9.68 29.34 -31.62
CA ILE A 130 -10.61 29.49 -30.50
C ILE A 130 -12.01 29.81 -30.99
N SER A 131 -12.18 30.79 -31.89
CA SER A 131 -13.48 31.21 -32.41
C SER A 131 -14.20 30.07 -33.12
N ASN A 132 -13.47 29.34 -33.97
CA ASN A 132 -14.01 28.19 -34.70
C ASN A 132 -14.49 27.09 -33.74
N ARG A 133 -13.72 26.75 -32.70
CA ARG A 133 -14.11 25.74 -31.70
C ARG A 133 -15.19 26.23 -30.75
N TRP A 134 -15.20 27.52 -30.41
CA TRP A 134 -16.21 28.13 -29.55
C TRP A 134 -17.62 27.99 -30.14
N LYS A 135 -17.77 28.08 -31.47
CA LYS A 135 -19.06 27.84 -32.15
C LYS A 135 -19.64 26.47 -31.81
N TYR A 136 -18.83 25.41 -31.89
CA TYR A 136 -19.26 24.04 -31.54
C TYR A 136 -19.50 23.89 -30.04
N PHE A 137 -18.61 24.44 -29.21
CA PHE A 137 -18.71 24.40 -27.77
C PHE A 137 -19.97 25.10 -27.23
N SER A 138 -20.41 26.18 -27.87
CA SER A 138 -21.63 26.90 -27.50
C SER A 138 -22.87 26.00 -27.56
N GLY A 139 -22.93 25.06 -28.52
CA GLY A 139 -23.98 24.04 -28.60
C GLY A 139 -23.94 23.07 -27.41
N PHE A 140 -22.74 22.60 -27.05
CA PHE A 140 -22.53 21.74 -25.87
C PHE A 140 -22.98 22.41 -24.57
N ILE A 141 -22.66 23.70 -24.38
CA ILE A 141 -23.08 24.47 -23.21
C ILE A 141 -24.61 24.59 -23.13
N ARG A 142 -25.28 24.86 -24.27
CA ARG A 142 -26.75 24.94 -24.35
C ARG A 142 -27.42 23.59 -24.08
N ALA A 143 -26.83 22.48 -24.50
CA ALA A 143 -27.34 21.14 -24.24
C ALA A 143 -27.13 20.67 -22.79
N GLY A 144 -26.07 21.14 -22.12
CA GLY A 144 -25.66 20.65 -20.79
C GLY A 144 -26.20 21.42 -19.59
N ASN A 145 -27.14 22.35 -19.74
CA ASN A 145 -27.65 23.22 -18.66
C ASN A 145 -26.54 23.87 -17.80
N PHE A 146 -25.41 24.25 -18.40
CA PHE A 146 -24.33 24.90 -17.69
C PHE A 146 -24.71 26.35 -17.34
N SER A 147 -24.83 26.67 -16.05
CA SER A 147 -24.97 28.06 -15.58
C SER A 147 -23.63 28.80 -15.75
N ALA A 148 -23.64 29.87 -16.55
CA ALA A 148 -22.50 30.79 -16.70
C ALA A 148 -22.78 32.16 -16.05
N ASN A 149 -23.79 32.23 -15.19
CA ASN A 149 -24.25 33.49 -14.59
C ASN A 149 -23.36 33.95 -13.43
N ASP A 150 -22.70 33.03 -12.74
CA ASP A 150 -21.81 33.30 -11.61
C ASP A 150 -20.33 33.02 -11.96
N LYS A 151 -19.41 33.53 -11.12
CA LYS A 151 -17.96 33.40 -11.36
C LYS A 151 -17.50 31.93 -11.41
N VAL A 152 -18.10 31.06 -10.59
CA VAL A 152 -17.74 29.63 -10.52
C VAL A 152 -18.24 28.93 -11.77
N GLY A 153 -19.47 29.22 -12.20
CA GLY A 153 -20.04 28.78 -13.47
C GLY A 153 -19.16 29.16 -14.67
N ARG A 154 -18.76 30.43 -14.77
CA ARG A 154 -17.86 30.92 -15.84
C ARG A 154 -16.51 30.22 -15.84
N LEU A 155 -15.91 30.01 -14.68
CA LEU A 155 -14.63 29.29 -14.56
C LEU A 155 -14.77 27.83 -14.97
N LYS A 156 -15.88 27.18 -14.62
CA LYS A 156 -16.17 25.78 -15.01
C LYS A 156 -16.30 25.67 -16.53
N VAL A 157 -17.08 26.56 -17.14
CA VAL A 157 -17.26 26.63 -18.60
C VAL A 157 -15.92 26.87 -19.31
N ALA A 158 -15.13 27.85 -18.85
CA ALA A 158 -13.82 28.13 -19.42
C ALA A 158 -12.85 26.95 -19.28
N ARG A 159 -12.84 26.28 -18.12
CA ARG A 159 -12.02 25.08 -17.90
C ARG A 159 -12.42 23.96 -18.87
N THR A 160 -13.70 23.67 -18.98
CA THR A 160 -14.20 22.62 -19.89
C THR A 160 -13.89 22.96 -21.35
N PHE A 161 -14.02 24.23 -21.75
CA PHE A 161 -13.61 24.66 -23.08
C PHE A 161 -12.13 24.38 -23.34
N MET A 162 -11.25 24.77 -22.43
CA MET A 162 -9.80 24.57 -22.59
C MET A 162 -9.40 23.09 -22.67
N GLN A 163 -10.11 22.20 -21.96
CA GLN A 163 -9.88 20.76 -22.05
C GLN A 163 -10.28 20.19 -23.41
N ILE A 164 -11.44 20.60 -23.93
CA ILE A 164 -11.91 20.19 -25.26
C ILE A 164 -11.01 20.77 -26.34
N PHE A 165 -10.61 22.03 -26.20
CA PHE A 165 -9.69 22.70 -27.10
C PHE A 165 -8.35 21.96 -27.18
N TRP A 166 -7.77 21.62 -26.02
CA TRP A 166 -6.54 20.81 -25.95
C TRP A 166 -6.67 19.45 -26.64
N ALA A 167 -7.81 18.76 -26.47
CA ALA A 167 -8.02 17.48 -27.13
C ALA A 167 -8.28 17.57 -28.64
N SER A 168 -8.61 18.76 -29.15
CA SER A 168 -9.05 18.97 -30.54
C SER A 168 -8.01 19.66 -31.42
N GLU A 169 -7.02 20.32 -30.83
CA GLU A 169 -6.01 21.14 -31.50
C GLU A 169 -4.62 20.74 -31.05
N ASP A 170 -3.61 21.00 -31.89
CA ASP A 170 -2.23 20.85 -31.46
C ASP A 170 -1.81 22.05 -30.61
N THR A 171 -1.82 21.89 -29.30
CA THR A 171 -1.45 22.96 -28.37
C THR A 171 0.03 23.00 -28.04
N ARG A 172 0.87 22.17 -28.68
CA ARG A 172 2.30 22.11 -28.37
C ARG A 172 2.98 23.45 -28.57
N ASP A 173 2.65 24.12 -29.68
CA ASP A 173 3.21 25.42 -30.06
C ASP A 173 2.51 26.59 -29.33
N LEU A 174 1.38 26.32 -28.68
CA LEU A 174 0.60 27.32 -27.94
C LEU A 174 1.04 27.43 -26.47
N ALA A 175 1.60 26.35 -25.94
CA ALA A 175 2.04 26.26 -24.57
C ALA A 175 3.42 26.88 -24.37
N HIS A 176 3.96 26.76 -23.15
CA HIS A 176 5.31 27.22 -22.86
C HIS A 176 6.33 26.30 -23.50
N ASP A 177 7.14 26.84 -24.40
CA ASP A 177 8.30 26.18 -24.99
C ASP A 177 9.41 25.97 -23.93
N ASP A 178 10.11 24.85 -23.99
CA ASP A 178 11.16 24.48 -23.04
C ASP A 178 12.37 25.41 -23.09
N ASP A 179 12.73 25.95 -24.26
CA ASP A 179 13.86 26.87 -24.42
C ASP A 179 13.62 28.20 -23.68
N LEU A 180 12.36 28.61 -23.52
CA LEU A 180 11.98 29.83 -22.80
C LEU A 180 11.58 29.55 -21.35
N PHE A 181 11.04 28.37 -21.07
CA PHE A 181 10.55 28.02 -19.75
C PHE A 181 11.68 27.62 -18.79
N ILE A 182 12.69 26.89 -19.28
CA ILE A 182 13.81 26.38 -18.50
C ILE A 182 15.03 27.27 -18.75
N VAL A 183 15.19 28.31 -17.92
CA VAL A 183 16.24 29.32 -18.09
C VAL A 183 17.61 28.79 -17.68
N GLN A 184 17.67 28.05 -16.58
CA GLN A 184 18.90 27.43 -16.08
C GLN A 184 18.62 26.04 -15.54
N CYS A 185 19.55 25.12 -15.80
CA CYS A 185 19.50 23.75 -15.32
C CYS A 185 20.89 23.29 -14.88
N SER A 186 20.97 22.73 -13.67
CA SER A 186 22.15 22.04 -13.17
C SER A 186 21.72 20.73 -12.51
N TYR A 187 22.38 19.62 -12.84
CA TYR A 187 22.18 18.32 -12.22
C TYR A 187 23.53 17.73 -11.86
N LYS A 188 23.73 17.33 -10.60
CA LYS A 188 25.03 16.83 -10.10
C LYS A 188 26.18 17.83 -10.37
N ASN A 189 25.92 19.12 -10.19
CA ASN A 189 26.81 20.23 -10.55
C ASN A 189 27.27 20.25 -12.03
N ARG A 190 26.56 19.54 -12.92
CA ARG A 190 26.76 19.59 -14.37
C ARG A 190 25.66 20.43 -15.01
N GLN A 191 26.05 21.40 -15.83
CA GLN A 191 25.11 22.19 -16.61
C GLN A 191 24.29 21.28 -17.54
N CYS A 192 22.97 21.39 -17.46
CA CYS A 192 22.02 20.74 -18.36
C CYS A 192 21.27 21.76 -19.21
N SER A 193 20.57 21.26 -20.21
CA SER A 193 19.76 22.02 -21.17
C SER A 193 18.37 21.41 -21.29
N ASN A 194 17.51 22.02 -22.08
CA ASN A 194 16.19 21.50 -22.42
C ASN A 194 16.22 20.08 -23.06
N LYS A 195 17.33 19.69 -23.69
CA LYS A 195 17.54 18.33 -24.23
C LYS A 195 17.49 17.21 -23.19
N GLN A 196 17.70 17.55 -21.92
CA GLN A 196 17.58 16.63 -20.78
C GLN A 196 16.15 16.57 -20.23
N PHE A 197 15.16 17.03 -20.99
CA PHE A 197 13.75 16.99 -20.62
C PHE A 197 12.93 16.35 -21.73
N LYS A 198 11.90 15.60 -21.33
CA LYS A 198 10.89 15.05 -22.23
C LYS A 198 9.61 15.86 -22.04
N MET A 199 9.06 16.37 -23.13
CA MET A 199 7.75 17.03 -23.09
C MET A 199 6.66 15.96 -22.91
N VAL A 200 5.79 16.18 -21.93
CA VAL A 200 4.62 15.37 -21.62
C VAL A 200 3.41 16.28 -21.63
N GLN A 201 2.35 15.92 -22.34
CA GLN A 201 1.15 16.73 -22.39
C GLN A 201 0.19 16.39 -21.25
N ASN A 202 -0.40 17.42 -20.66
CA ASN A 202 -1.39 17.34 -19.60
C ASN A 202 -2.66 18.11 -19.99
N LEU A 203 -3.83 17.52 -19.76
CA LEU A 203 -5.11 18.13 -20.18
C LEU A 203 -5.37 19.51 -19.55
N ARG A 204 -4.78 19.80 -18.39
CA ARG A 204 -5.01 21.01 -17.60
C ARG A 204 -3.89 22.03 -17.75
N TYR A 205 -2.66 21.57 -17.85
CA TYR A 205 -1.46 22.40 -17.88
C TYR A 205 -0.76 22.46 -19.26
N TRP A 206 -1.27 21.69 -20.22
CA TRP A 206 -0.74 21.54 -21.57
C TRP A 206 0.68 20.98 -21.55
N ASN A 207 1.71 21.71 -21.97
CA ASN A 207 3.07 21.16 -21.98
C ASN A 207 3.65 21.13 -20.55
N CYS A 208 4.06 19.94 -20.13
CA CYS A 208 4.86 19.68 -18.95
C CYS A 208 6.19 19.09 -19.36
N TYR A 209 7.20 19.20 -18.50
CA TYR A 209 8.55 18.74 -18.79
C TYR A 209 9.01 17.77 -17.70
N THR A 210 9.35 16.56 -18.12
CA THR A 210 9.88 15.51 -17.24
C THR A 210 11.38 15.42 -17.41
N PHE A 211 12.12 15.59 -16.32
CA PHE A 211 13.58 15.48 -16.32
C PHE A 211 14.01 14.06 -16.68
N ALA A 212 14.88 13.94 -17.68
CA ALA A 212 15.48 12.72 -18.17
C ALA A 212 16.98 12.96 -18.41
N PRO A 213 17.85 12.64 -17.44
CA PRO A 213 19.28 12.98 -17.48
C PRO A 213 20.08 12.14 -18.49
N LYS A 214 19.79 12.33 -19.78
CA LYS A 214 20.56 11.75 -20.90
C LYS A 214 21.63 12.74 -21.33
N PHE A 215 22.88 12.39 -21.06
CA PHE A 215 24.04 13.16 -21.51
C PHE A 215 24.75 12.39 -22.62
N ASP A 216 25.22 13.10 -23.65
CA ASP A 216 26.11 12.59 -24.71
C ASP A 216 25.58 11.36 -25.48
N GLY A 217 24.26 11.21 -25.58
CA GLY A 217 23.61 10.09 -26.29
C GLY A 217 23.66 8.74 -25.55
N GLY A 218 24.16 8.72 -24.31
CA GLY A 218 24.22 7.55 -23.46
C GLY A 218 22.91 7.20 -22.74
N HIS A 219 23.01 6.30 -21.77
CA HIS A 219 21.90 5.94 -20.88
C HIS A 219 21.60 7.06 -19.87
N GLU A 220 20.41 7.03 -19.27
CA GLU A 220 20.00 8.01 -18.24
C GLU A 220 20.86 7.84 -16.97
N ASP A 221 21.61 8.88 -16.60
CA ASP A 221 22.37 8.89 -15.33
C ASP A 221 21.47 9.39 -14.20
N ARG A 222 20.91 8.44 -13.44
CA ARG A 222 20.04 8.72 -12.28
C ARG A 222 20.69 8.36 -10.95
N GLN A 223 21.91 7.85 -10.95
CA GLN A 223 22.51 7.31 -9.73
C GLN A 223 23.02 8.45 -8.85
N VAL A 224 22.50 8.49 -7.61
CA VAL A 224 22.82 9.49 -6.58
C VAL A 224 23.37 8.77 -5.35
N TYR A 225 24.45 9.31 -4.78
CA TYR A 225 25.21 8.72 -3.68
C TYR A 225 24.95 9.44 -2.36
N SER A 226 24.54 10.70 -2.42
CA SER A 226 24.24 11.51 -1.25
C SER A 226 23.04 12.42 -1.48
N SER A 227 22.45 12.87 -0.38
CA SER A 227 21.33 13.83 -0.38
C SER A 227 21.79 15.28 -0.42
N ASN A 228 23.06 15.50 -0.79
CA ASN A 228 23.63 16.81 -0.82
C ASN A 228 22.98 17.62 -1.94
N GLU A 229 22.91 18.94 -1.73
CA GLU A 229 22.37 19.87 -2.73
C GLU A 229 23.13 19.79 -4.07
N ASP A 230 24.43 19.51 -3.98
CA ASP A 230 25.34 19.32 -5.12
C ASP A 230 25.01 18.10 -6.01
N GLU A 231 24.32 17.09 -5.48
CA GLU A 231 23.90 15.91 -6.23
C GLU A 231 22.42 15.99 -6.70
N GLY A 232 21.76 17.11 -6.40
CA GLY A 232 20.37 17.37 -6.76
C GLY A 232 20.19 17.96 -8.16
N LEU A 233 18.92 18.23 -8.49
CA LEU A 233 18.52 18.99 -9.65
C LEU A 233 18.19 20.43 -9.20
N SER A 234 18.83 21.41 -9.83
CA SER A 234 18.59 22.84 -9.63
C SER A 234 18.09 23.45 -10.94
N LEU A 235 16.93 24.09 -10.88
CA LEU A 235 16.28 24.73 -12.02
C LEU A 235 15.96 26.18 -11.70
N ILE A 236 16.12 27.05 -12.70
CA ILE A 236 15.52 28.38 -12.73
C ILE A 236 14.50 28.39 -13.85
N LEU A 237 13.23 28.60 -13.49
CA LEU A 237 12.10 28.57 -14.40
C LEU A 237 11.54 29.97 -14.60
N TYR A 238 11.04 30.23 -15.80
CA TYR A 238 10.35 31.48 -16.13
C TYR A 238 8.84 31.25 -16.25
N THR A 239 8.08 31.63 -15.22
CA THR A 239 6.66 31.22 -15.08
C THR A 239 5.63 32.21 -15.64
N ASN A 240 6.05 33.29 -16.31
CA ASN A 240 5.17 34.29 -16.96
C ASN A 240 3.91 34.63 -16.14
N SER A 241 4.11 35.20 -14.95
CA SER A 241 3.01 35.57 -14.07
C SER A 241 2.91 37.09 -13.89
N HIS A 242 2.28 37.79 -14.85
CA HIS A 242 1.71 39.09 -14.53
C HIS A 242 0.49 38.88 -13.60
N LEU A 243 0.67 39.18 -12.31
CA LEU A 243 -0.45 39.40 -11.41
C LEU A 243 -1.35 40.46 -12.04
N ARG A 244 -2.59 40.12 -12.38
CA ARG A 244 -3.64 41.01 -12.91
C ARG A 244 -3.97 42.24 -12.04
N ASN A 245 -3.22 42.49 -10.97
CA ASN A 245 -3.43 43.59 -10.03
C ASN A 245 -2.21 44.53 -9.88
N VAL A 246 -1.20 44.44 -10.77
CA VAL A 246 -0.06 45.36 -10.73
C VAL A 246 -0.07 46.21 -12.01
N HIS A 247 -0.01 47.53 -11.83
CA HIS A 247 -0.04 48.54 -12.89
C HIS A 247 1.01 48.24 -13.98
N PRO A 248 0.76 48.47 -15.29
CA PRO A 248 1.61 48.01 -16.40
C PRO A 248 3.07 48.50 -16.40
N ARG A 249 3.46 49.42 -15.51
CA ARG A 249 4.82 49.99 -15.42
C ARG A 249 5.71 49.34 -14.35
N THR A 250 5.22 48.38 -13.56
CA THR A 250 5.97 47.82 -12.41
C THR A 250 6.09 46.30 -12.41
N ALA A 251 5.72 45.62 -13.49
CA ALA A 251 5.80 44.17 -13.50
C ALA A 251 7.20 43.67 -13.88
N SER A 252 7.91 43.14 -12.88
CA SER A 252 9.18 42.44 -13.03
C SER A 252 8.95 41.00 -13.54
N PRO A 253 9.80 40.45 -14.41
CA PRO A 253 9.77 39.03 -14.74
C PRO A 253 9.84 38.18 -13.47
N ARG A 254 8.96 37.17 -13.35
CA ARG A 254 9.00 36.22 -12.23
C ARG A 254 9.84 35.01 -12.62
N PHE A 255 10.92 34.82 -11.87
CA PHE A 255 11.72 33.60 -11.90
C PHE A 255 11.41 32.78 -10.65
N GLU A 256 11.21 31.48 -10.83
CA GLU A 256 11.05 30.53 -9.74
C GLU A 256 12.26 29.62 -9.69
N THR A 257 12.90 29.55 -8.52
CA THR A 257 14.01 28.64 -8.27
C THR A 257 13.45 27.35 -7.66
N PHE A 258 13.76 26.23 -8.31
CA PHE A 258 13.33 24.92 -7.85
C PHE A 258 14.57 24.04 -7.64
N THR A 259 14.80 23.66 -6.39
CA THR A 259 15.86 22.71 -6.02
C THR A 259 15.22 21.44 -5.50
N THR A 260 15.53 20.31 -6.12
CA THR A 260 15.12 18.99 -5.64
C THR A 260 16.34 18.17 -5.29
N THR A 261 16.43 17.78 -4.02
CA THR A 261 17.38 16.80 -3.52
C THR A 261 16.63 15.52 -3.16
N THR A 262 17.28 14.37 -3.35
CA THR A 262 16.80 13.12 -2.74
C THR A 262 16.95 13.25 -1.24
N ARG A 263 15.93 12.91 -0.44
CA ARG A 263 16.03 12.96 1.02
C ARG A 263 16.39 11.58 1.57
N THR A 264 17.67 11.35 1.84
CA THR A 264 18.11 10.24 2.70
C THR A 264 17.95 10.67 4.14
N LYS A 265 17.13 9.96 4.93
CA LYS A 265 17.17 10.10 6.38
C LYS A 265 18.56 9.65 6.84
N SER A 266 19.23 10.47 7.66
CA SER A 266 20.47 10.10 8.37
C SER A 266 20.15 9.15 9.50
#